data_AF-A0A927SF91-F1
#
_entry.id   AF-A0A927SF91-F1
#
_cell.length_a   1.000
_cell.length_b   1.000
_cell.length_c   1.000
_cell.angle_alpha   90.00
_cell.angle_beta   90.00
_cell.angle_gamma   90.00
#
_symmetry.space_group_name_H-M   'P 1'
#
loop_
_entity.id
_entity.type
_entity.pdbx_description
1 polymer ?
#
loop_
_entity_poly.entity_id
_entity_poly.type
_entity_poly.pdbx_seq_one_letter_code
_entity_poly.pdbx_strand_id
1 'polypeptide(L)'
;MTTGEKIAKLRRENNYTQEQLADLLGVSRQSISKWESNIAYPETAKLIELGKLFGCSMDYLLKEEVTEKQEHQPVKRETIRDWCGKLLRERRSERMLLGMPLYHVGRNARGFIAIGLRAKGVISVGLVSRGVCSLGLLSLGVFSLGVLSLGVFSAGTLTVGLMAAGAIALGIIAAGAISVGVVSMGALSVGGFSVGALAIGHYAAVGDEARAMIAVGKTAAEGSVYGHIGTFETADVPLMLEWLDQNVPAWLGWARRVFGLLVH
;
A
#
# COMPACT_ATOMS: atom_id res chain seq x y z
N MET A 1 -39.65 -7.39 -24.78
CA MET A 1 -40.77 -8.32 -24.48
C MET A 1 -41.73 -7.65 -23.51
N THR A 2 -43.04 -7.79 -23.74
CA THR A 2 -44.09 -7.28 -22.84
C THR A 2 -44.29 -8.21 -21.63
N THR A 3 -45.01 -7.73 -20.62
CA THR A 3 -45.36 -8.52 -19.42
C THR A 3 -46.09 -9.82 -19.77
N GLY A 4 -47.08 -9.79 -20.65
CA GLY A 4 -47.82 -10.98 -21.10
C GLY A 4 -46.95 -11.99 -21.85
N GLU A 5 -46.03 -11.52 -22.68
CA GLU A 5 -45.08 -12.37 -23.39
C GLU A 5 -44.11 -13.07 -22.43
N LYS A 6 -43.67 -12.37 -21.37
CA LYS A 6 -42.82 -12.95 -20.32
C LYS A 6 -43.55 -14.04 -19.54
N ILE A 7 -44.82 -13.82 -19.18
CA ILE A 7 -45.65 -14.83 -18.51
C ILE A 7 -45.82 -16.06 -19.41
N ALA A 8 -46.14 -15.87 -20.69
CA ALA A 8 -46.29 -16.97 -21.65
C ALA A 8 -44.99 -17.76 -21.85
N LYS A 9 -43.85 -17.06 -21.90
CA LYS A 9 -42.51 -17.67 -22.02
C LYS A 9 -42.19 -18.52 -20.79
N LEU A 10 -42.29 -17.95 -19.59
CA LEU A 10 -42.00 -18.65 -18.34
C LEU A 10 -42.92 -19.88 -18.14
N ARG A 11 -44.21 -19.76 -18.52
CA ARG A 11 -45.13 -20.90 -18.50
C ARG A 11 -44.65 -22.05 -19.40
N ARG A 12 -44.21 -21.74 -20.63
CA ARG A 12 -43.71 -22.75 -21.59
C ARG A 12 -42.38 -23.36 -21.14
N GLU A 13 -41.48 -22.55 -20.60
CA GLU A 13 -40.18 -23.03 -20.07
C GLU A 13 -40.37 -24.00 -18.89
N ASN A 14 -41.43 -23.82 -18.11
CA ASN A 14 -41.80 -24.72 -17.03
C ASN A 14 -42.81 -25.81 -17.46
N ASN A 15 -43.07 -25.97 -18.77
CA ASN A 15 -43.94 -27.00 -19.36
C ASN A 15 -45.39 -27.03 -18.84
N TYR A 16 -45.94 -25.90 -18.38
CA TYR A 16 -47.33 -25.83 -17.93
C TYR A 16 -48.29 -25.51 -19.08
N THR A 17 -49.46 -26.12 -19.09
CA THR A 17 -50.59 -25.64 -19.90
C THR A 17 -51.21 -24.38 -19.28
N GLN A 18 -51.96 -23.60 -20.05
CA GLN A 18 -52.67 -22.43 -19.49
C GLN A 18 -53.67 -22.83 -18.39
N GLU A 19 -54.24 -24.02 -18.49
CA GLU A 19 -55.18 -24.58 -17.53
C GLU A 19 -54.46 -24.99 -16.24
N GLN A 20 -53.33 -25.67 -16.34
CA GLN A 20 -52.49 -26.01 -15.19
C GLN A 20 -51.95 -24.77 -14.47
N LEU A 21 -51.52 -23.73 -15.21
CA LEU A 21 -51.09 -22.47 -14.59
C LEU A 21 -52.26 -21.76 -13.89
N ALA A 22 -53.46 -21.84 -14.46
CA ALA A 22 -54.67 -21.27 -13.88
C ALA A 22 -55.02 -21.97 -12.56
N ASP A 23 -54.95 -23.30 -12.53
CA ASP A 23 -55.18 -24.10 -11.33
C ASP A 23 -54.15 -23.79 -10.22
N LEU A 24 -52.87 -23.71 -10.57
CA LEU A 24 -51.79 -23.37 -9.63
C LEU A 24 -51.94 -21.98 -9.01
N LEU A 25 -52.50 -21.03 -9.77
CA LEU A 25 -52.72 -19.66 -9.33
C LEU A 25 -54.16 -19.43 -8.82
N GLY A 26 -55.02 -20.46 -8.79
CA GLY A 26 -56.42 -20.34 -8.35
C GLY A 26 -57.24 -19.31 -9.15
N VAL A 27 -56.99 -19.21 -10.46
CA VAL A 27 -57.73 -18.30 -11.37
C VAL A 27 -58.34 -19.09 -12.53
N SER A 28 -59.21 -18.44 -13.32
CA SER A 28 -59.76 -19.08 -14.52
C SER A 28 -58.72 -19.17 -15.65
N ARG A 29 -58.79 -20.20 -16.49
CA ARG A 29 -57.98 -20.30 -17.72
C ARG A 29 -58.12 -19.06 -18.61
N GLN A 30 -59.31 -18.46 -18.65
CA GLN A 30 -59.57 -17.23 -19.41
C GLN A 30 -58.74 -16.04 -18.87
N SER A 31 -58.50 -15.98 -17.56
CA SER A 31 -57.65 -14.96 -16.94
C SER A 31 -56.21 -15.08 -17.42
N ILE A 32 -55.64 -16.30 -17.43
CA ILE A 32 -54.29 -16.56 -17.96
C ILE A 32 -54.20 -16.17 -19.44
N SER A 33 -55.18 -16.55 -20.26
CA SER A 33 -55.20 -16.20 -21.68
C SER A 33 -55.23 -14.69 -21.91
N LYS A 34 -55.97 -13.94 -21.09
CA LYS A 34 -56.02 -12.47 -21.16
C LYS A 34 -54.70 -11.82 -20.74
N TRP A 35 -54.01 -12.37 -19.73
CA TRP A 35 -52.70 -11.91 -19.30
C TRP A 35 -51.63 -12.14 -20.36
N GLU A 36 -51.58 -13.35 -20.92
CA GLU A 36 -50.61 -13.69 -21.99
C GLU A 36 -50.83 -12.87 -23.27
N SER A 37 -52.07 -12.44 -23.52
CA SER A 37 -52.43 -11.62 -24.68
C SER A 37 -52.32 -10.11 -24.42
N ASN A 38 -51.83 -9.70 -23.24
CA ASN A 38 -51.78 -8.29 -22.78
C ASN A 38 -53.15 -7.57 -22.76
N ILE A 39 -54.28 -8.31 -22.74
CA ILE A 39 -55.64 -7.75 -22.71
C ILE A 39 -56.00 -7.28 -21.29
N ALA A 40 -55.48 -7.96 -20.27
CA ALA A 40 -55.64 -7.61 -18.88
C ALA A 40 -54.33 -7.86 -18.13
N TYR A 41 -54.13 -7.17 -17.01
CA TYR A 41 -52.97 -7.38 -16.15
C TYR A 41 -53.32 -8.29 -14.96
N PRO A 42 -52.37 -9.14 -14.51
CA PRO A 42 -52.55 -9.87 -13.26
C PRO A 42 -52.59 -8.88 -12.08
N GLU A 43 -53.44 -9.17 -11.11
CA GLU A 43 -53.50 -8.40 -9.87
C GLU A 43 -52.18 -8.51 -9.09
N THR A 44 -51.88 -7.53 -8.23
CA THR A 44 -50.64 -7.48 -7.45
C THR A 44 -50.38 -8.76 -6.66
N ALA A 45 -51.42 -9.36 -6.07
CA ALA A 45 -51.31 -10.64 -5.37
C ALA A 45 -50.84 -11.78 -6.29
N LYS A 46 -51.41 -11.84 -7.51
CA LYS A 46 -51.06 -12.85 -8.53
C LYS A 46 -49.67 -12.61 -9.14
N LEU A 47 -49.23 -11.36 -9.25
CA LEU A 47 -47.85 -11.04 -9.66
C LEU A 47 -46.80 -11.56 -8.66
N ILE A 48 -47.09 -11.48 -7.36
CA ILE A 48 -46.22 -12.03 -6.32
C ILE A 48 -46.18 -13.56 -6.41
N GLU A 49 -47.33 -14.20 -6.57
CA GLU A 49 -47.42 -15.67 -6.75
C GLU A 49 -46.67 -16.12 -8.01
N LEU A 50 -46.82 -15.43 -9.14
CA LEU A 50 -46.08 -15.69 -10.37
C LEU A 50 -44.56 -15.56 -10.18
N GLY A 51 -44.12 -14.50 -9.48
CA GLY A 51 -42.70 -14.30 -9.18
C GLY A 51 -42.12 -15.43 -8.34
N LYS A 52 -42.87 -15.93 -7.35
CA LYS A 52 -42.48 -17.09 -6.54
C LYS A 52 -42.48 -18.39 -7.34
N LEU A 53 -43.51 -18.62 -8.15
CA LEU A 53 -43.70 -19.85 -8.93
C LEU A 53 -42.62 -19.99 -10.01
N PHE A 54 -42.23 -18.90 -10.67
CA PHE A 54 -41.21 -18.89 -11.71
C PHE A 54 -39.81 -18.49 -11.23
N GLY A 55 -39.63 -18.22 -9.93
CA GLY A 55 -38.34 -17.85 -9.36
C GLY A 55 -37.76 -16.53 -9.89
N CYS A 56 -38.61 -15.58 -10.29
CA CYS A 56 -38.20 -14.31 -10.88
C CYS A 56 -38.71 -13.10 -10.08
N SER A 57 -38.02 -11.95 -10.19
CA SER A 57 -38.45 -10.73 -9.51
C SER A 57 -39.67 -10.12 -10.21
N MET A 58 -40.54 -9.46 -9.44
CA MET A 58 -41.66 -8.68 -10.02
C MET A 58 -41.17 -7.60 -10.98
N ASP A 59 -39.98 -7.05 -10.72
CA ASP A 59 -39.30 -6.10 -11.58
C ASP A 59 -39.00 -6.70 -12.97
N TYR A 60 -38.57 -7.97 -13.04
CA TYR A 60 -38.39 -8.67 -14.31
C TYR A 60 -39.71 -8.89 -15.04
N LEU A 61 -40.78 -9.27 -14.33
CA LEU A 61 -42.10 -9.48 -14.95
C LEU A 61 -42.68 -8.20 -15.53
N LEU A 62 -42.54 -7.06 -14.82
CA LEU A 62 -43.21 -5.80 -15.16
C LEU A 62 -42.38 -4.85 -16.02
N LYS A 63 -41.05 -4.95 -16.01
CA LYS A 63 -40.22 -4.11 -16.89
C LYS A 63 -40.40 -4.56 -18.32
N GLU A 64 -41.04 -3.74 -19.13
CA GLU A 64 -40.94 -3.91 -20.57
C GLU A 64 -39.50 -3.62 -20.98
N GLU A 65 -38.87 -4.59 -21.65
CA GLU A 65 -37.58 -4.32 -22.28
C GLU A 65 -37.83 -3.33 -23.41
N VAL A 66 -37.71 -2.04 -23.09
CA VAL A 66 -37.64 -0.99 -24.08
C VAL A 66 -36.43 -1.34 -24.93
N THR A 67 -36.67 -1.81 -26.15
CA THR A 67 -35.62 -1.96 -27.17
C THR A 67 -35.28 -0.57 -27.68
N GLU A 68 -34.85 0.30 -26.78
CA GLU A 68 -34.03 1.42 -27.16
C GLU A 68 -32.61 0.88 -27.20
N LYS A 69 -31.97 1.01 -28.36
CA LYS A 69 -30.53 0.99 -28.50
C LYS A 69 -29.95 2.12 -27.64
N GLN A 70 -29.93 1.95 -26.33
CA GLN A 70 -29.19 2.81 -25.44
C GLN A 70 -27.75 2.32 -25.55
N GLU A 71 -26.99 3.03 -26.39
CA GLU A 71 -25.55 3.13 -26.23
C GLU A 71 -25.29 3.33 -24.73
N HIS A 72 -24.77 2.29 -24.08
CA HIS A 72 -24.18 2.43 -22.76
C HIS A 72 -23.03 3.43 -22.91
N GLN A 73 -23.31 4.72 -22.72
CA GLN A 73 -22.24 5.63 -22.35
C GLN A 73 -21.70 5.08 -21.02
N PRO A 74 -20.43 4.66 -20.97
CA PRO A 74 -19.86 4.20 -19.73
C PRO A 74 -19.97 5.38 -18.76
N VAL A 75 -20.57 5.16 -17.59
CA VAL A 75 -20.47 6.08 -16.47
C VAL A 75 -18.99 6.40 -16.30
N LYS A 76 -18.58 7.61 -16.69
CA LYS A 76 -17.20 8.09 -16.53
C LYS A 76 -16.95 8.11 -15.02
N ARG A 77 -16.39 7.01 -14.50
CA ARG A 77 -15.71 7.04 -13.20
C ARG A 77 -14.56 8.03 -13.40
N GLU A 78 -14.74 9.29 -13.02
CA GLU A 78 -13.62 10.23 -12.90
C GLU A 78 -12.59 9.51 -12.04
N THR A 79 -11.51 9.08 -12.67
CA THR A 79 -10.46 8.38 -11.96
C THR A 79 -9.69 9.45 -11.17
N ILE A 80 -9.00 9.11 -10.08
CA ILE A 80 -8.06 10.05 -9.40
C ILE A 80 -7.15 10.75 -10.44
N ARG A 81 -6.81 10.02 -11.51
CA ARG A 81 -6.12 10.50 -12.70
C ARG A 81 -6.77 11.76 -13.31
N ASP A 82 -8.08 11.80 -13.52
CA ASP A 82 -8.78 12.93 -14.16
C ASP A 82 -8.82 14.16 -13.24
N TRP A 83 -9.05 13.94 -11.94
CA TRP A 83 -9.02 15.00 -10.93
C TRP A 83 -7.64 15.65 -10.83
N CYS A 84 -6.56 14.84 -10.75
CA CYS A 84 -5.18 15.33 -10.80
C CYS A 84 -4.81 16.00 -12.13
N GLY A 85 -5.55 15.74 -13.21
CA GLY A 85 -5.33 16.38 -14.52
C GLY A 85 -5.78 17.81 -14.61
N LYS A 86 -6.88 18.12 -13.94
CA LYS A 86 -7.36 19.49 -13.81
C LYS A 86 -6.46 20.31 -12.86
N LEU A 87 -5.82 19.66 -11.88
CA LEU A 87 -5.07 20.33 -10.81
C LEU A 87 -3.65 20.81 -11.21
N LEU A 88 -3.00 20.19 -12.21
CA LEU A 88 -1.62 20.52 -12.58
C LEU A 88 -1.55 21.18 -13.96
N ARG A 89 -1.63 22.52 -14.00
CA ARG A 89 -1.28 23.29 -15.20
C ARG A 89 0.22 23.18 -15.46
N GLU A 90 0.59 22.65 -16.63
CA GLU A 90 1.99 22.47 -16.99
C GLU A 90 2.68 23.84 -17.15
N ARG A 91 3.80 24.02 -16.45
CA ARG A 91 4.62 25.23 -16.48
C ARG A 91 6.09 24.82 -16.58
N ARG A 92 6.81 25.37 -17.55
CA ARG A 92 8.22 25.05 -17.81
C ARG A 92 8.99 26.34 -18.09
N SER A 93 10.22 26.42 -17.59
CA SER A 93 11.14 27.50 -17.95
C SER A 93 11.69 27.33 -19.37
N GLU A 94 11.83 28.44 -20.08
CA GLU A 94 12.55 28.49 -21.36
C GLU A 94 14.08 28.38 -21.17
N ARG A 95 14.58 28.77 -20.00
CA ARG A 95 16.02 28.66 -19.68
C ARG A 95 16.39 27.20 -19.48
N MET A 96 17.42 26.76 -20.20
CA MET A 96 17.98 25.42 -20.10
C MET A 96 19.31 25.46 -19.37
N LEU A 97 19.56 24.45 -18.54
CA LEU A 97 20.79 24.23 -17.80
C LEU A 97 21.12 22.74 -17.93
N LEU A 98 22.32 22.41 -18.44
CA LEU A 98 22.70 21.01 -18.77
C LEU A 98 21.68 20.28 -19.69
N GLY A 99 21.06 20.99 -20.63
CA GLY A 99 20.08 20.41 -21.58
C GLY A 99 18.70 20.10 -20.99
N MET A 100 18.43 20.53 -19.76
CA MET A 100 17.14 20.38 -19.06
C MET A 100 16.60 21.75 -18.62
N PRO A 101 15.27 21.96 -18.59
CA PRO A 101 14.71 23.25 -18.17
C PRO A 101 15.05 23.54 -16.70
N LEU A 102 15.27 24.81 -16.36
CA LEU A 102 15.60 25.23 -14.99
C LEU A 102 14.55 24.75 -13.99
N TYR A 103 13.27 24.98 -14.28
CA TYR A 103 12.16 24.41 -13.52
C TYR A 103 11.09 23.83 -14.46
N HIS A 104 10.42 22.79 -14.00
CA HIS A 104 9.28 22.18 -14.67
C HIS A 104 8.26 21.72 -13.62
N VAL A 105 7.05 22.25 -13.70
CA VAL A 105 5.89 21.84 -12.91
C VAL A 105 4.88 21.16 -13.83
N GLY A 106 4.50 19.94 -13.53
CA GLY A 106 3.57 19.18 -14.36
C GLY A 106 3.42 17.73 -13.91
N ARG A 107 2.56 16.96 -14.57
CA ARG A 107 2.37 15.53 -14.20
C ARG A 107 3.66 14.70 -14.36
N ASN A 108 4.43 14.97 -15.41
CA ASN A 108 5.66 14.27 -15.78
C ASN A 108 6.83 15.28 -15.85
N ALA A 109 7.04 16.01 -14.75
CA ALA A 109 8.02 17.08 -14.66
C ALA A 109 9.47 16.56 -14.84
N ARG A 110 10.22 17.23 -15.71
CA ARG A 110 11.67 17.02 -15.93
C ARG A 110 12.38 18.34 -15.99
N GLY A 111 13.34 18.58 -15.12
CA GLY A 111 14.06 19.86 -15.01
C GLY A 111 15.02 19.87 -13.84
N PHE A 112 15.82 20.93 -13.68
CA PHE A 112 16.75 21.04 -12.56
C PHE A 112 15.98 21.03 -11.23
N ILE A 113 14.88 21.78 -11.21
CA ILE A 113 13.82 21.71 -10.19
C ILE A 113 12.56 21.13 -10.84
N ALA A 114 12.14 19.94 -10.43
CA ALA A 114 10.97 19.25 -10.97
C ALA A 114 9.89 19.05 -9.90
N ILE A 115 8.66 19.53 -10.15
CA ILE A 115 7.53 19.39 -9.23
C ILE A 115 6.37 18.71 -9.96
N GLY A 116 5.91 17.56 -9.48
CA GLY A 116 4.90 16.80 -10.22
C GLY A 116 4.48 15.47 -9.62
N LEU A 117 3.52 14.79 -10.24
CA LEU A 117 3.22 13.40 -9.88
C LEU A 117 4.43 12.47 -10.11
N ARG A 118 5.11 12.66 -11.25
CA ARG A 118 6.36 11.99 -11.60
C ARG A 118 7.40 13.07 -11.89
N ALA A 119 8.29 13.31 -10.94
CA ALA A 119 9.32 14.34 -11.03
C ALA A 119 10.70 13.70 -11.24
N LYS A 120 11.44 14.18 -12.24
CA LYS A 120 12.84 13.80 -12.47
C LYS A 120 13.73 15.03 -12.57
N GLY A 121 14.75 15.14 -11.73
CA GLY A 121 15.59 16.35 -11.70
C GLY A 121 16.77 16.27 -10.75
N VAL A 122 17.44 17.39 -10.53
CA VAL A 122 18.43 17.49 -9.44
C VAL A 122 17.69 17.60 -8.11
N ILE A 123 16.75 18.54 -8.04
CA ILE A 123 15.77 18.68 -6.95
C ILE A 123 14.41 18.24 -7.50
N SER A 124 13.83 17.21 -6.90
CA SER A 124 12.58 16.62 -7.38
C SER A 124 11.57 16.46 -6.23
N VAL A 125 10.36 16.96 -6.44
CA VAL A 125 9.26 16.88 -5.47
C VAL A 125 8.05 16.25 -6.15
N GLY A 126 7.54 15.15 -5.61
CA GLY A 126 6.40 14.48 -6.24
C GLY A 126 5.89 13.23 -5.57
N LEU A 127 4.83 12.63 -6.15
CA LEU A 127 4.38 11.31 -5.70
C LEU A 127 5.48 10.26 -5.97
N VAL A 128 6.08 10.32 -7.16
CA VAL A 128 7.26 9.55 -7.55
C VAL A 128 8.36 10.53 -7.94
N SER A 129 9.38 10.67 -7.12
CA SER A 129 10.50 11.60 -7.31
C SER A 129 11.80 10.84 -7.54
N ARG A 130 12.58 11.29 -8.52
CA ARG A 130 13.90 10.74 -8.85
C ARG A 130 14.89 11.87 -9.06
N GLY A 131 15.94 11.93 -8.25
CA GLY A 131 16.93 13.00 -8.38
C GLY A 131 18.12 12.89 -7.44
N VAL A 132 18.89 13.97 -7.31
CA VAL A 132 19.95 14.05 -6.29
C VAL A 132 19.30 14.29 -4.93
N CYS A 133 18.45 15.32 -4.85
CA CYS A 133 17.55 15.59 -3.72
C CYS A 133 16.12 15.25 -4.16
N SER A 134 15.50 14.32 -3.46
CA SER A 134 14.16 13.81 -3.78
C SER A 134 13.25 13.84 -2.56
N LEU A 135 12.05 14.40 -2.74
CA LEU A 135 10.98 14.43 -1.75
C LEU A 135 9.73 13.80 -2.36
N GLY A 136 9.15 12.79 -1.72
CA GLY A 136 7.95 12.18 -2.27
C GLY A 136 7.34 11.03 -1.49
N LEU A 137 6.32 10.38 -2.07
CA LEU A 137 5.82 9.12 -1.51
C LEU A 137 6.78 7.98 -1.87
N LEU A 138 7.14 7.87 -3.15
CA LEU A 138 8.22 7.03 -3.66
C LEU A 138 9.40 7.93 -4.04
N SER A 139 10.47 7.89 -3.24
CA SER A 139 11.61 8.80 -3.40
C SER A 139 12.89 8.01 -3.70
N LEU A 140 13.61 8.42 -4.76
CA LEU A 140 14.86 7.80 -5.19
C LEU A 140 15.93 8.88 -5.42
N GLY A 141 17.03 8.82 -4.67
CA GLY A 141 18.11 9.78 -4.88
C GLY A 141 19.34 9.63 -3.99
N VAL A 142 20.23 10.61 -4.00
CA VAL A 142 21.35 10.66 -3.04
C VAL A 142 20.81 11.04 -1.67
N PHE A 143 20.06 12.13 -1.61
CA PHE A 143 19.25 12.56 -0.48
C PHE A 143 17.78 12.26 -0.79
N SER A 144 17.18 11.37 -0.02
CA SER A 144 15.83 10.88 -0.31
C SER A 144 14.94 10.94 0.92
N LEU A 145 13.83 11.66 0.81
CA LEU A 145 12.84 11.83 1.86
C LEU A 145 11.48 11.35 1.37
N GLY A 146 10.92 10.33 1.98
CA GLY A 146 9.61 9.86 1.58
C GLY A 146 9.01 8.73 2.39
N VAL A 147 7.82 8.28 2.01
CA VAL A 147 7.20 7.10 2.67
C VAL A 147 8.04 5.86 2.36
N LEU A 148 8.29 5.61 1.07
CA LEU A 148 9.24 4.61 0.58
C LEU A 148 10.44 5.35 -0.01
N SER A 149 11.61 5.21 0.62
CA SER A 149 12.80 6.00 0.30
C SER A 149 14.00 5.11 0.01
N LEU A 150 14.64 5.31 -1.15
CA LEU A 150 15.88 4.63 -1.53
C LEU A 150 16.96 5.68 -1.83
N GLY A 151 18.08 5.64 -1.11
CA GLY A 151 19.18 6.57 -1.37
C GLY A 151 20.46 6.35 -0.60
N VAL A 152 21.43 7.25 -0.72
CA VAL A 152 22.65 7.21 0.11
C VAL A 152 22.32 7.69 1.51
N PHE A 153 21.66 8.84 1.61
CA PHE A 153 21.06 9.39 2.82
C PHE A 153 19.55 9.35 2.64
N SER A 154 18.88 8.43 3.32
CA SER A 154 17.45 8.21 3.16
C SER A 154 16.72 8.34 4.49
N ALA A 155 15.62 9.10 4.53
CA ALA A 155 14.69 9.07 5.64
C ALA A 155 13.23 8.88 5.21
N GLY A 156 12.44 8.24 6.08
CA GLY A 156 11.10 7.79 5.69
C GLY A 156 10.44 6.75 6.59
N THR A 157 9.40 6.08 6.05
CA THR A 157 8.75 4.98 6.79
C THR A 157 9.39 3.63 6.48
N LEU A 158 9.51 3.26 5.21
CA LEU A 158 10.34 2.15 4.74
C LEU A 158 11.52 2.74 3.99
N THR A 159 12.72 2.49 4.50
CA THR A 159 13.93 3.16 4.03
C THR A 159 15.03 2.16 3.73
N VAL A 160 15.73 2.39 2.63
CA VAL A 160 16.91 1.64 2.25
C VAL A 160 18.00 2.64 1.87
N GLY A 161 19.16 2.57 2.52
CA GLY A 161 20.26 3.44 2.16
C GLY A 161 21.57 3.18 2.86
N LEU A 162 22.60 3.97 2.56
CA LEU A 162 23.88 3.84 3.26
C LEU A 162 23.74 4.34 4.70
N MET A 163 23.15 5.53 4.87
CA MET A 163 22.61 6.06 6.11
C MET A 163 21.08 6.11 5.99
N ALA A 164 20.40 5.24 6.73
CA ALA A 164 18.95 5.09 6.68
C ALA A 164 18.31 5.45 8.03
N ALA A 165 17.29 6.31 8.02
CA ALA A 165 16.53 6.70 9.21
C ALA A 165 15.02 6.55 8.96
N GLY A 166 14.33 5.65 9.66
CA GLY A 166 12.89 5.48 9.44
C GLY A 166 12.17 4.57 10.41
N ALA A 167 10.90 4.23 10.14
CA ALA A 167 10.19 3.23 10.95
C ALA A 167 10.79 1.83 10.73
N ILE A 168 11.03 1.48 9.47
CA ILE A 168 11.78 0.29 9.04
C ILE A 168 12.96 0.78 8.20
N ALA A 169 14.19 0.50 8.66
CA ALA A 169 15.42 1.02 8.06
C ALA A 169 16.40 -0.11 7.73
N LEU A 170 16.85 -0.15 6.48
CA LEU A 170 17.89 -1.08 6.00
C LEU A 170 19.10 -0.25 5.52
N GLY A 171 20.29 -0.49 6.07
CA GLY A 171 21.46 0.25 5.61
C GLY A 171 22.81 -0.17 6.18
N ILE A 172 23.87 0.57 5.85
CA ILE A 172 25.17 0.37 6.50
C ILE A 172 25.10 0.93 7.93
N ILE A 173 24.54 2.13 8.06
CA ILE A 173 24.15 2.75 9.32
C ILE A 173 22.63 2.92 9.27
N ALA A 174 21.90 2.21 10.13
CA ALA A 174 20.45 2.19 10.15
C ALA A 174 19.90 2.61 11.51
N ALA A 175 18.96 3.54 11.52
CA ALA A 175 18.24 3.98 12.71
C ALA A 175 16.72 3.88 12.48
N GLY A 176 16.02 3.14 13.33
CA GLY A 176 14.57 3.00 13.18
C GLY A 176 13.91 2.07 14.18
N ALA A 177 12.58 2.03 14.21
CA ALA A 177 11.88 1.10 15.11
C ALA A 177 12.27 -0.36 14.82
N ILE A 178 12.34 -0.72 13.55
CA ILE A 178 12.95 -1.95 13.06
C ILE A 178 14.15 -1.56 12.19
N SER A 179 15.35 -1.98 12.54
CA SER A 179 16.57 -1.62 11.81
C SER A 179 17.45 -2.82 11.52
N VAL A 180 18.04 -2.83 10.32
CA VAL A 180 19.06 -3.82 9.91
C VAL A 180 20.26 -3.10 9.29
N GLY A 181 21.46 -3.35 9.82
CA GLY A 181 22.67 -2.78 9.23
C GLY A 181 24.00 -3.23 9.84
N VAL A 182 25.11 -2.64 9.38
CA VAL A 182 26.42 -2.89 10.03
C VAL A 182 26.42 -2.25 11.41
N VAL A 183 25.96 -1.00 11.50
CA VAL A 183 25.61 -0.32 12.75
C VAL A 183 24.11 -0.07 12.73
N SER A 184 23.40 -0.63 13.69
CA SER A 184 21.93 -0.59 13.75
C SER A 184 21.45 -0.07 15.10
N MET A 185 20.48 0.84 15.07
CA MET A 185 19.85 1.41 16.27
C MET A 185 18.33 1.34 16.17
N GLY A 186 17.64 0.78 17.16
CA GLY A 186 16.19 0.64 17.09
C GLY A 186 15.49 -0.02 18.27
N ALA A 187 14.18 -0.25 18.16
CA ALA A 187 13.50 -1.13 19.13
C ALA A 187 13.83 -2.60 18.84
N LEU A 188 13.71 -3.00 17.57
CA LEU A 188 14.21 -4.25 17.02
C LEU A 188 15.41 -3.92 16.14
N SER A 189 16.61 -4.31 16.56
CA SER A 189 17.84 -3.99 15.83
C SER A 189 18.65 -5.25 15.52
N VAL A 190 19.08 -5.39 14.27
CA VAL A 190 19.89 -6.53 13.81
C VAL A 190 21.10 -6.00 13.06
N GLY A 191 22.31 -6.41 13.46
CA GLY A 191 23.50 -5.93 12.76
C GLY A 191 24.84 -6.48 13.19
N GLY A 192 25.91 -5.85 12.72
CA GLY A 192 27.25 -6.10 13.26
C GLY A 192 27.38 -5.54 14.68
N PHE A 193 26.95 -4.29 14.83
CA PHE A 193 26.89 -3.53 16.07
C PHE A 193 25.46 -3.04 16.25
N SER A 194 24.79 -3.45 17.33
CA SER A 194 23.36 -3.25 17.49
C SER A 194 23.03 -2.58 18.82
N VAL A 195 22.20 -1.53 18.80
CA VAL A 195 21.70 -0.85 20.00
C VAL A 195 20.17 -0.84 19.96
N GLY A 196 19.50 -1.37 20.98
CA GLY A 196 18.05 -1.38 20.98
C GLY A 196 17.38 -2.16 22.10
N ALA A 197 16.05 -2.13 22.17
CA ALA A 197 15.32 -2.90 23.18
C ALA A 197 15.57 -4.41 23.02
N LEU A 198 15.42 -4.93 21.80
CA LEU A 198 15.90 -6.24 21.39
C LEU A 198 17.02 -6.03 20.36
N ALA A 199 18.25 -6.32 20.77
CA ALA A 199 19.45 -6.09 19.98
C ALA A 199 20.14 -7.41 19.62
N ILE A 200 20.29 -7.68 18.33
CA ILE A 200 20.97 -8.87 17.80
C ILE A 200 22.18 -8.40 17.00
N GLY A 201 23.35 -8.51 17.61
CA GLY A 201 24.63 -8.10 17.06
C GLY A 201 25.51 -9.29 16.68
N HIS A 202 26.35 -9.18 15.65
CA HIS A 202 27.42 -10.15 15.44
C HIS A 202 28.60 -9.92 16.39
N TYR A 203 29.03 -8.66 16.52
CA TYR A 203 30.17 -8.26 17.37
C TYR A 203 29.70 -7.70 18.71
N ALA A 204 28.76 -6.74 18.69
CA ALA A 204 28.24 -6.14 19.90
C ALA A 204 26.74 -5.89 19.83
N ALA A 205 26.06 -6.10 20.96
CA ALA A 205 24.68 -5.75 21.18
C ALA A 205 24.50 -5.10 22.55
N VAL A 206 23.80 -3.96 22.61
CA VAL A 206 23.45 -3.25 23.85
C VAL A 206 21.94 -3.01 23.87
N GLY A 207 21.27 -3.43 24.94
CA GLY A 207 19.81 -3.38 24.99
C GLY A 207 19.13 -3.79 26.28
N ASP A 208 17.82 -3.99 26.23
CA ASP A 208 17.09 -4.65 27.32
C ASP A 208 17.31 -6.18 27.24
N GLU A 209 17.15 -6.73 26.02
CA GLU A 209 17.58 -8.08 25.64
C GLU A 209 18.62 -7.99 24.52
N ALA A 210 19.84 -8.45 24.80
CA ALA A 210 20.98 -8.34 23.89
C ALA A 210 21.57 -9.73 23.56
N ARG A 211 21.87 -9.98 22.29
CA ARG A 211 22.49 -11.21 21.81
C ARG A 211 23.64 -10.87 20.86
N ALA A 212 24.88 -11.21 21.22
CA ALA A 212 26.06 -10.96 20.39
C ALA A 212 27.30 -11.69 20.91
N MET A 213 28.45 -11.47 20.27
CA MET A 213 29.74 -11.84 20.87
C MET A 213 29.98 -11.08 22.18
N ILE A 214 29.75 -9.77 22.18
CA ILE A 214 29.76 -8.90 23.36
C ILE A 214 28.34 -8.37 23.56
N ALA A 215 27.64 -8.90 24.55
CA ALA A 215 26.25 -8.57 24.83
C ALA A 215 26.11 -7.86 26.19
N VAL A 216 25.40 -6.74 26.19
CA VAL A 216 25.05 -6.00 27.40
C VAL A 216 23.54 -5.80 27.43
N GLY A 217 22.88 -6.41 28.41
CA GLY A 217 21.43 -6.42 28.54
C GLY A 217 20.97 -5.96 29.92
N LYS A 218 19.79 -5.32 30.03
CA LYS A 218 19.19 -5.06 31.35
C LYS A 218 18.47 -6.28 31.93
N THR A 219 17.80 -7.05 31.07
CA THR A 219 16.97 -8.19 31.47
C THR A 219 17.58 -9.51 31.01
N ALA A 220 18.19 -9.53 29.82
CA ALA A 220 18.85 -10.71 29.29
C ALA A 220 20.05 -10.32 28.41
N ALA A 221 21.16 -11.05 28.54
CA ALA A 221 22.37 -10.84 27.75
C ALA A 221 22.99 -12.20 27.37
N GLU A 222 22.93 -12.54 26.09
CA GLU A 222 23.57 -13.75 25.53
C GLU A 222 24.86 -13.35 24.79
N GLY A 223 25.98 -13.40 25.53
CA GLY A 223 27.31 -13.04 25.05
C GLY A 223 28.21 -14.26 24.88
N SER A 224 28.77 -14.50 23.68
CA SER A 224 29.69 -15.64 23.50
C SER A 224 31.10 -15.41 24.07
N VAL A 225 31.54 -14.15 24.09
CA VAL A 225 32.83 -13.73 24.68
C VAL A 225 32.59 -12.98 25.98
N TYR A 226 31.62 -12.07 25.99
CA TYR A 226 31.27 -11.27 27.15
C TYR A 226 29.76 -11.04 27.20
N GLY A 227 29.13 -11.39 28.31
CA GLY A 227 27.70 -11.17 28.57
C GLY A 227 27.52 -10.52 29.94
N HIS A 228 26.90 -9.35 29.99
CA HIS A 228 26.61 -8.64 31.24
C HIS A 228 25.13 -8.30 31.36
N ILE A 229 24.54 -8.65 32.51
CA ILE A 229 23.16 -8.33 32.86
C ILE A 229 23.19 -7.26 33.95
N GLY A 230 22.68 -6.07 33.66
CA GLY A 230 22.67 -4.95 34.59
C GLY A 230 22.38 -3.61 33.95
N THR A 231 22.30 -2.57 34.78
CA THR A 231 22.31 -1.20 34.29
C THR A 231 23.70 -0.87 33.79
N PHE A 232 23.82 -0.67 32.48
CA PHE A 232 25.08 -0.29 31.85
C PHE A 232 25.48 1.14 32.26
N GLU A 233 26.61 1.27 32.95
CA GLU A 233 27.15 2.57 33.36
C GLU A 233 28.15 3.08 32.33
N THR A 234 28.31 4.40 32.24
CA THR A 234 29.32 5.02 31.34
C THR A 234 30.75 4.58 31.69
N ALA A 235 30.99 4.11 32.92
CA ALA A 235 32.24 3.54 33.38
C ALA A 235 32.59 2.19 32.73
N ASP A 236 31.61 1.45 32.20
CA ASP A 236 31.80 0.13 31.57
C ASP A 236 32.17 0.24 30.08
N VAL A 237 31.95 1.40 29.47
CA VAL A 237 32.21 1.65 28.04
C VAL A 237 33.68 1.41 27.66
N PRO A 238 34.69 1.89 28.41
CA PRO A 238 36.10 1.66 28.05
C PRO A 238 36.47 0.18 28.01
N LEU A 239 35.97 -0.61 28.97
CA LEU A 239 36.20 -2.05 29.02
C LEU A 239 35.55 -2.74 27.81
N MET A 240 34.31 -2.37 27.46
CA MET A 240 33.63 -2.90 26.28
C MET A 240 34.40 -2.59 24.99
N LEU A 241 34.91 -1.36 24.86
CA LEU A 241 35.69 -0.95 23.69
C LEU A 241 37.01 -1.73 23.58
N GLU A 242 37.64 -2.08 24.70
CA GLU A 242 38.84 -2.93 24.73
C GLU A 242 38.55 -4.35 24.23
N TRP A 243 37.44 -4.96 24.66
CA TRP A 243 37.01 -6.26 24.13
C TRP A 243 36.72 -6.22 22.62
N LEU A 244 36.14 -5.12 22.15
CA LEU A 244 35.92 -4.89 20.71
C LEU A 244 37.23 -4.72 19.95
N ASP A 245 38.23 -4.05 20.52
CA ASP A 245 39.57 -3.90 19.94
C ASP A 245 40.25 -5.26 19.68
N GLN A 246 40.05 -6.25 20.56
CA GLN A 246 40.66 -7.57 20.42
C GLN A 246 39.94 -8.49 19.42
N ASN A 247 38.64 -8.30 19.21
CA ASN A 247 37.80 -9.26 18.47
C ASN A 247 37.26 -8.73 17.13
N VAL A 248 37.27 -7.41 16.90
CA VAL A 248 36.74 -6.81 15.66
C VAL A 248 37.85 -6.60 14.63
N PRO A 249 37.66 -6.99 13.36
CA PRO A 249 38.60 -6.70 12.29
C PRO A 249 38.90 -5.20 12.11
N ALA A 250 40.16 -4.85 11.82
CA ALA A 250 40.61 -3.46 11.70
C ALA A 250 39.81 -2.61 10.68
N TRP A 251 39.33 -3.23 9.59
CA TRP A 251 38.53 -2.54 8.58
C TRP A 251 37.14 -2.09 9.08
N LEU A 252 36.66 -2.61 10.21
CA LEU A 252 35.44 -2.19 10.91
C LEU A 252 35.70 -1.18 12.05
N GLY A 253 36.92 -0.64 12.16
CA GLY A 253 37.26 0.35 13.18
C GLY A 253 36.40 1.63 13.12
N TRP A 254 35.85 1.97 11.95
CA TRP A 254 34.87 3.07 11.80
C TRP A 254 33.54 2.73 12.50
N ALA A 255 33.04 1.51 12.33
CA ALA A 255 31.77 1.06 12.90
C ALA A 255 31.86 0.99 14.42
N ARG A 256 33.00 0.54 14.96
CA ARG A 256 33.30 0.57 16.39
C ARG A 256 33.23 1.98 16.97
N ARG A 257 33.84 2.97 16.31
CA ARG A 257 33.80 4.36 16.79
C ARG A 257 32.37 4.92 16.80
N VAL A 258 31.59 4.66 15.75
CA VAL A 258 30.18 5.06 15.70
C VAL A 258 29.40 4.40 16.83
N PHE A 259 29.60 3.10 17.04
CA PHE A 259 28.94 2.36 18.10
C PHE A 259 29.30 2.89 19.50
N GLY A 260 30.57 3.19 19.77
CA GLY A 260 31.00 3.80 21.03
C GLY A 260 30.33 5.15 21.33
N LEU A 261 30.02 5.93 20.29
CA LEU A 261 29.27 7.19 20.42
C LEU A 261 27.76 6.97 20.69
N LEU A 262 27.20 5.85 20.25
CA LEU A 262 25.78 5.52 20.49
C LEU A 262 25.51 5.01 21.91
N VAL A 263 26.56 4.55 22.57
CA VAL A 263 26.51 3.89 23.88
C VAL A 263 27.00 4.82 25.01
N HIS A 264 27.53 6.00 24.66
CA HIS A 264 27.78 7.12 25.58
C HIS A 264 26.51 7.94 25.80
#